data_AF-A0A7R9VJE6-F1
#
_entry.id   AF-A0A7R9VJE6-F1
#
_cell.length_a   1.000
_cell.length_b   1.000
_cell.length_c   1.000
_cell.angle_alpha   90.00
_cell.angle_beta   90.00
_cell.angle_gamma   90.00
#
_symmetry.space_group_name_H-M   'P 1'
#
loop_
_entity.id
_entity.type
_entity.pdbx_description
1 polymer ?
#
loop_
_entity_poly.entity_id
_entity_poly.type
_entity_poly.pdbx_seq_one_letter_code
_entity_poly.pdbx_strand_id
1 'polypeptide(L)'
;MRHICWPIAHKGLPDGRRRSLPQPGLKPRLETATRRRGRPRAHVWRALQLLVAAIACCMLPRLEARHGTTVGFGPARRALSASALLPSLRTLSSSLSLRGTPQEDAGKPELELLQEPLRLECDKRTEVPNVLLAHMELVPGMPKILVSSSRDWVSNYIYENGHWENGDVRQVVWAMNQHMQRNPGSKPVFVDVGANIGSFTIPVAAHGFRVIAFEAWSLNQQMLHGSLCMNPELTERVTLFPLGLS
;
A
#
# COMPACT_ATOMS: atom_id res chain seq x y z
N MET A 1 -24.23 33.32 -0.42
CA MET A 1 -23.64 31.96 -0.49
C MET A 1 -24.46 31.05 0.41
N ARG A 2 -25.16 30.06 -0.16
CA ARG A 2 -26.04 29.14 0.58
C ARG A 2 -25.25 27.89 0.96
N HIS A 3 -25.12 27.63 2.26
CA HIS A 3 -24.58 26.38 2.78
C HIS A 3 -25.65 25.30 2.70
N ILE A 4 -25.33 24.20 2.00
CA ILE A 4 -26.14 23.00 1.95
C ILE A 4 -25.65 22.09 3.08
N CYS A 5 -26.46 21.96 4.14
CA CYS A 5 -26.29 20.92 5.15
C CYS A 5 -27.00 19.64 4.68
N TRP A 6 -26.28 18.52 4.69
CA TRP A 6 -26.86 17.18 4.57
C TRP A 6 -27.21 16.64 5.97
N PRO A 7 -28.39 16.03 6.18
CA PRO A 7 -28.70 15.35 7.42
C PRO A 7 -28.06 13.95 7.42
N ILE A 8 -27.27 13.66 8.46
CA ILE A 8 -26.80 12.31 8.75
C ILE A 8 -27.92 11.58 9.49
N ALA A 9 -28.42 10.49 8.88
CA ALA A 9 -29.39 9.61 9.49
C ALA A 9 -28.73 8.77 10.60
N HIS A 10 -29.18 8.94 11.84
CA HIS A 10 -28.84 8.05 12.95
C HIS A 10 -29.49 6.68 12.74
N LYS A 11 -28.69 5.65 12.45
CA LYS A 11 -29.13 4.26 12.62
C LYS A 11 -28.98 3.88 14.09
N GLY A 12 -30.11 3.53 14.71
CA GLY A 12 -30.20 3.11 16.11
C GLY A 12 -29.32 1.88 16.40
N LEU A 13 -28.64 1.95 17.54
CA LEU A 13 -27.92 0.84 18.15
C LEU A 13 -28.93 -0.19 18.68
N PRO A 14 -28.73 -1.50 18.46
CA PRO A 14 -29.57 -2.52 19.06
C PRO A 14 -29.30 -2.67 20.56
N ASP A 15 -30.42 -2.83 21.25
CA ASP A 15 -30.60 -2.95 22.69
C ASP A 15 -29.77 -4.07 23.37
N GLY A 16 -29.34 -3.78 24.60
CA GLY A 16 -28.41 -4.56 25.39
C GLY A 16 -28.94 -5.94 25.77
N ARG A 17 -28.26 -7.00 25.32
CA ARG A 17 -28.31 -8.30 26.00
C ARG A 17 -27.10 -8.45 26.91
N ARG A 18 -27.34 -8.32 28.22
CA ARG A 18 -26.43 -8.78 29.28
C ARG A 18 -26.13 -10.26 29.06
N ARG A 19 -24.88 -10.59 28.71
CA ARG A 19 -24.38 -11.97 28.80
C ARG A 19 -23.89 -12.18 30.22
N SER A 20 -24.55 -13.09 30.92
CA SER A 20 -24.12 -13.64 32.20
C SER A 20 -22.73 -14.26 32.07
N LEU A 21 -21.84 -13.92 33.00
CA LEU A 21 -20.51 -14.50 33.15
C LEU A 21 -20.61 -16.01 33.44
N PRO A 22 -19.76 -16.86 32.83
CA PRO A 22 -19.73 -18.28 33.13
C PRO A 22 -19.08 -18.55 34.50
N GLN A 23 -19.74 -19.39 35.29
CA GLN A 23 -19.24 -19.93 36.56
C GLN A 23 -18.01 -20.82 36.33
N PRO A 24 -16.97 -20.75 37.18
CA PRO A 24 -15.79 -21.61 37.06
C PRO A 24 -16.07 -22.98 37.69
N GLY A 25 -15.97 -24.05 36.89
CA GLY A 25 -15.84 -25.40 37.44
C GLY A 25 -16.62 -26.49 36.70
N LEU A 26 -16.14 -26.89 35.52
CA LEU A 26 -16.36 -28.23 34.95
C LEU A 26 -15.34 -28.46 33.84
N LYS A 27 -14.50 -29.50 33.98
CA LYS A 27 -13.52 -29.91 32.96
C LYS A 27 -14.26 -30.58 31.80
N PRO A 28 -14.07 -30.15 30.54
CA PRO A 28 -14.65 -30.85 29.39
C PRO A 28 -13.81 -32.09 29.02
N ARG A 29 -14.55 -33.15 28.71
CA ARG A 29 -14.13 -34.47 28.22
C ARG A 29 -13.56 -34.31 26.80
N LEU A 30 -12.39 -34.89 26.53
CA LEU A 30 -11.79 -34.94 25.19
C LEU A 30 -12.68 -35.81 24.27
N GLU A 31 -13.34 -35.18 23.30
CA GLU A 31 -13.89 -35.88 22.13
C GLU A 31 -13.01 -35.59 20.91
N THR A 32 -12.50 -36.66 20.31
CA THR A 32 -11.68 -36.67 19.10
C THR A 32 -12.54 -36.39 17.87
N ALA A 33 -12.47 -35.16 17.34
CA ALA A 33 -13.11 -34.79 16.08
C ALA A 33 -12.23 -35.16 14.87
N THR A 34 -12.70 -36.12 14.08
CA THR A 34 -12.12 -36.52 12.79
C THR A 34 -12.37 -35.45 11.73
N ARG A 35 -11.28 -34.93 11.14
CA ARG A 35 -11.27 -33.84 10.15
C ARG A 35 -11.66 -34.36 8.76
N ARG A 36 -12.93 -34.23 8.37
CA ARG A 36 -13.37 -34.41 6.97
C ARG A 36 -12.94 -33.22 6.11
N ARG A 37 -12.12 -33.46 5.09
CA ARG A 37 -11.76 -32.48 4.05
C ARG A 37 -12.96 -32.25 3.13
N GLY A 38 -13.59 -31.07 3.21
CA GLY A 38 -14.61 -30.64 2.25
C GLY A 38 -13.95 -30.19 0.94
N ARG A 39 -14.37 -30.77 -0.20
CA ARG A 39 -14.03 -30.28 -1.54
C ARG A 39 -14.77 -28.96 -1.81
N PRO A 40 -14.14 -27.94 -2.42
CA PRO A 40 -14.82 -26.71 -2.81
C PRO A 40 -15.87 -26.99 -3.90
N ARG A 41 -17.05 -26.36 -3.75
CA ARG A 41 -18.21 -26.51 -4.64
C ARG A 41 -17.93 -25.91 -6.02
N ALA A 42 -18.28 -26.64 -7.08
CA ALA A 42 -18.06 -26.31 -8.49
C ALA A 42 -18.65 -24.96 -8.97
N HIS A 43 -19.50 -24.32 -8.17
CA HIS A 43 -20.13 -23.04 -8.52
C HIS A 43 -19.18 -21.84 -8.41
N VAL A 44 -18.11 -21.93 -7.61
CA VAL A 44 -17.12 -20.83 -7.46
C VAL A 44 -16.28 -20.66 -8.73
N TRP A 45 -16.00 -21.76 -9.44
CA TRP A 45 -15.18 -21.73 -10.66
C TRP A 45 -15.91 -21.13 -11.87
N ARG A 46 -17.24 -21.26 -11.94
CA ARG A 46 -18.03 -20.64 -13.03
C ARG A 46 -18.14 -19.12 -12.89
N ALA A 47 -18.21 -18.60 -11.66
CA ALA A 47 -18.23 -17.16 -11.43
C ALA A 47 -16.89 -16.49 -11.80
N LEU A 48 -15.77 -17.16 -11.55
CA LEU A 48 -14.44 -16.64 -11.89
C LEU A 48 -14.20 -16.63 -13.41
N GLN A 49 -14.69 -17.63 -14.15
CA GLN A 49 -14.57 -17.69 -15.61
C GLN A 49 -15.37 -16.59 -16.33
N LEU A 50 -16.56 -16.24 -15.82
CA LEU A 50 -17.37 -15.17 -16.40
C LEU A 50 -16.78 -13.77 -16.16
N LEU A 51 -16.11 -13.57 -15.02
CA LEU A 51 -15.46 -12.30 -14.70
C LEU A 51 -14.23 -12.02 -15.60
N VAL A 52 -13.44 -13.05 -15.90
CA VAL A 52 -12.27 -12.94 -16.80
C VAL A 52 -12.70 -12.64 -18.25
N ALA A 53 -13.81 -13.23 -18.71
CA ALA A 53 -14.35 -12.96 -20.05
C ALA A 53 -14.88 -11.52 -20.20
N ALA A 54 -15.49 -10.96 -19.15
CA ALA A 54 -15.98 -9.58 -19.18
C ALA A 54 -14.84 -8.55 -19.25
N ILE A 55 -13.74 -8.78 -18.52
CA ILE A 55 -12.57 -7.88 -18.53
C ILE A 55 -11.86 -7.90 -19.89
N ALA A 56 -11.78 -9.05 -20.55
CA ALA A 56 -11.19 -9.17 -21.88
C ALA A 56 -11.99 -8.41 -22.97
N CYS A 57 -13.31 -8.28 -22.80
CA CYS A 57 -14.17 -7.58 -23.76
C CYS A 57 -14.07 -6.05 -23.67
N CYS A 58 -13.63 -5.50 -22.52
CA CYS A 58 -13.50 -4.06 -22.31
C CYS A 58 -12.14 -3.48 -22.72
N MET A 59 -11.16 -4.33 -23.05
CA MET A 59 -9.77 -3.90 -23.36
C MET A 59 -9.45 -3.88 -24.86
N LEU A 60 -10.44 -4.05 -25.74
CA LEU A 60 -10.24 -3.90 -27.19
C LEU A 60 -10.54 -2.45 -27.62
N PRO A 61 -9.55 -1.71 -28.16
CA PRO A 61 -9.78 -0.36 -28.65
C PRO A 61 -10.70 -0.35 -29.88
N ARG A 62 -11.72 0.52 -29.83
CA ARG A 62 -12.55 0.92 -30.97
C ARG A 62 -11.65 1.49 -32.08
N LEU A 63 -11.41 0.70 -33.12
CA LEU A 63 -10.92 1.21 -34.40
C LEU A 63 -12.11 1.81 -35.16
N GLU A 64 -12.22 3.14 -35.14
CA GLU A 64 -13.10 3.88 -36.04
C GLU A 64 -12.51 3.86 -37.46
N ALA A 65 -13.13 3.07 -38.34
CA ALA A 65 -12.89 3.14 -39.78
C ALA A 65 -13.83 4.21 -40.38
N ARG A 66 -13.25 5.35 -40.79
CA ARG A 66 -13.85 6.24 -41.78
C ARG A 66 -13.60 5.65 -43.18
N HIS A 67 -14.66 5.45 -43.96
CA HIS A 67 -14.85 5.87 -45.35
C HIS A 67 -15.91 4.97 -46.00
N GLY A 68 -16.97 5.60 -46.51
CA GLY A 68 -18.04 4.92 -47.22
C GLY A 68 -17.67 4.63 -48.67
N THR A 69 -18.21 3.53 -49.20
CA THR A 69 -18.79 3.48 -50.55
C THR A 69 -19.62 2.20 -50.68
N THR A 70 -20.85 2.38 -51.11
CA THR A 70 -21.87 1.39 -51.42
C THR A 70 -21.57 0.64 -52.71
N VAL A 71 -21.55 -0.71 -52.70
CA VAL A 71 -22.03 -1.59 -53.79
C VAL A 71 -22.42 -2.95 -53.20
N GLY A 72 -23.57 -3.49 -53.61
CA GLY A 72 -24.14 -4.74 -53.09
C GLY A 72 -23.81 -6.02 -53.88
N PHE A 73 -24.60 -7.06 -53.53
CA PHE A 73 -24.76 -8.41 -54.12
C PHE A 73 -23.87 -9.57 -53.62
N GLY A 74 -24.56 -10.54 -52.99
CA GLY A 74 -24.46 -11.97 -53.36
C GLY A 74 -23.65 -12.90 -52.44
N PRO A 75 -24.21 -14.03 -51.96
CA PRO A 75 -23.51 -14.98 -51.10
C PRO A 75 -22.84 -16.08 -51.93
N ALA A 76 -21.59 -16.42 -51.61
CA ALA A 76 -21.00 -17.69 -52.07
C ALA A 76 -19.94 -18.21 -51.09
N ARG A 77 -20.18 -19.45 -50.68
CA ARG A 77 -19.32 -20.35 -49.92
C ARG A 77 -17.90 -20.41 -50.51
N ARG A 78 -16.89 -20.57 -49.64
CA ARG A 78 -15.90 -21.67 -49.71
C ARG A 78 -14.95 -21.62 -48.51
N ALA A 79 -14.80 -22.78 -47.88
CA ALA A 79 -13.74 -23.09 -46.96
C ALA A 79 -12.41 -23.18 -47.71
N LEU A 80 -11.36 -22.55 -47.19
CA LEU A 80 -9.97 -22.90 -47.52
C LEU A 80 -9.11 -22.79 -46.26
N SER A 81 -8.51 -23.92 -45.94
CA SER A 81 -7.42 -24.12 -45.00
C SER A 81 -6.15 -23.42 -45.50
N ALA A 82 -5.44 -22.72 -44.62
CA ALA A 82 -4.12 -22.17 -44.91
C ALA A 82 -3.14 -22.57 -43.80
N SER A 83 -2.43 -23.67 -44.06
CA SER A 83 -1.06 -23.86 -43.59
C SER A 83 -0.12 -23.06 -44.48
N ALA A 84 1.01 -22.68 -43.89
CA ALA A 84 2.22 -22.12 -44.50
C ALA A 84 2.23 -20.61 -44.75
N LEU A 85 3.12 -19.91 -44.03
CA LEU A 85 4.37 -19.33 -44.57
C LEU A 85 4.92 -18.30 -43.57
N LEU A 86 6.03 -18.62 -42.90
CA LEU A 86 6.93 -17.64 -42.30
C LEU A 86 8.35 -17.97 -42.75
N PRO A 87 9.04 -17.05 -43.44
CA PRO A 87 10.49 -17.03 -43.48
C PRO A 87 11.05 -15.98 -42.49
N SER A 88 12.07 -16.41 -41.72
CA SER A 88 13.42 -15.83 -41.62
C SER A 88 13.64 -14.41 -42.19
N LEU A 89 14.51 -13.52 -41.72
CA LEU A 89 15.53 -13.38 -40.65
C LEU A 89 16.38 -12.18 -41.13
N ARG A 90 17.02 -11.41 -40.22
CA ARG A 90 18.16 -10.49 -40.47
C ARG A 90 17.76 -9.20 -41.24
N THR A 91 18.34 -8.02 -41.08
CA THR A 91 19.62 -7.56 -40.50
C THR A 91 19.49 -6.04 -40.41
N LEU A 92 19.74 -5.38 -39.27
CA LEU A 92 20.12 -3.96 -39.25
C LEU A 92 21.07 -3.72 -38.09
N SER A 93 22.37 -3.77 -38.40
CA SER A 93 23.46 -3.24 -37.60
C SER A 93 24.09 -2.14 -38.43
N SER A 94 23.81 -0.88 -38.06
CA SER A 94 24.47 0.29 -38.63
C SER A 94 24.80 1.26 -37.49
N SER A 95 26.02 1.10 -36.98
CA SER A 95 27.00 2.16 -36.73
C SER A 95 26.48 3.60 -36.57
N LEU A 96 26.45 4.08 -35.33
CA LEU A 96 26.44 5.51 -35.00
C LEU A 96 27.78 5.87 -34.33
N SER A 97 28.66 6.51 -35.09
CA SER A 97 29.93 7.06 -34.60
C SER A 97 29.71 8.54 -34.30
N LEU A 98 29.61 8.89 -33.01
CA LEU A 98 29.56 10.28 -32.54
C LEU A 98 30.90 10.62 -31.87
N ARG A 99 31.75 11.33 -32.61
CA ARG A 99 32.84 12.13 -32.02
C ARG A 99 32.26 13.45 -31.54
N GLY A 100 31.94 13.53 -30.25
CA GLY A 100 31.74 14.78 -29.53
C GLY A 100 33.00 15.10 -28.73
N THR A 101 33.50 16.33 -28.84
CA THR A 101 34.57 16.89 -28.02
C THR A 101 34.13 17.06 -26.56
N PRO A 102 35.04 17.00 -25.58
CA PRO A 102 34.72 17.25 -24.18
C PRO A 102 34.46 18.76 -24.00
N GLN A 103 33.19 19.13 -23.87
CA GLN A 103 32.79 20.45 -23.43
C GLN A 103 32.79 20.43 -21.89
N GLU A 104 33.62 21.29 -21.30
CA GLU A 104 33.69 21.52 -19.86
C GLU A 104 32.31 21.96 -19.35
N ASP A 105 31.68 21.07 -18.58
CA ASP A 105 30.40 21.29 -17.91
C ASP A 105 30.60 22.35 -16.82
N ALA A 106 30.27 23.59 -17.16
CA ALA A 106 30.11 24.68 -16.21
C ALA A 106 28.95 24.37 -15.26
N GLY A 107 29.28 24.21 -13.97
CA GLY A 107 28.36 24.47 -12.86
C GLY A 107 27.07 23.64 -12.84
N LYS A 108 27.18 22.34 -12.56
CA LYS A 108 26.07 21.70 -11.84
C LYS A 108 25.99 22.38 -10.48
N PRO A 109 24.86 23.01 -10.10
CA PRO A 109 24.69 23.45 -8.74
C PRO A 109 24.87 22.21 -7.87
N GLU A 110 25.90 22.28 -7.04
CA GLU A 110 26.23 21.27 -6.06
C GLU A 110 24.94 20.98 -5.30
N LEU A 111 24.50 19.72 -5.35
CA LEU A 111 23.34 19.20 -4.65
C LEU A 111 23.66 19.14 -3.14
N GLU A 112 24.23 20.23 -2.61
CA GLU A 112 24.84 20.37 -1.28
C GLU A 112 23.80 20.83 -0.25
N LEU A 113 22.58 20.34 -0.40
CA LEU A 113 21.57 20.43 0.65
C LEU A 113 20.84 19.10 0.78
N LEU A 114 21.61 18.02 0.84
CA LEU A 114 21.12 16.80 1.50
C LEU A 114 20.97 17.17 2.98
N GLN A 115 19.78 17.64 3.35
CA GLN A 115 19.44 17.88 4.74
C GLN A 115 19.69 16.59 5.51
N GLU A 116 20.48 16.71 6.58
CA GLU A 116 20.79 15.58 7.45
C GLU A 116 19.50 14.97 8.01
N PRO A 117 19.44 13.64 8.17
CA PRO A 117 18.31 13.01 8.82
C PRO A 117 18.16 13.57 10.23
N LEU A 118 16.91 13.69 10.68
CA LEU A 118 16.62 14.08 12.05
C LEU A 118 17.24 13.03 12.98
N ARG A 119 18.25 13.45 13.76
CA ARG A 119 18.82 12.61 14.80
C ARG A 119 17.73 12.32 15.82
N LEU A 120 17.36 11.04 15.92
CA LEU A 120 16.35 10.56 16.87
C LEU A 120 16.95 10.52 18.28
N GLU A 121 17.19 11.69 18.86
CA GLU A 121 17.58 11.81 20.26
C GLU A 121 16.32 11.87 21.11
N CYS A 122 15.99 10.73 21.71
CA CYS A 122 14.88 10.61 22.63
C CYS A 122 15.24 11.20 23.99
N ASP A 123 15.33 12.52 24.07
CA ASP A 123 15.45 13.21 25.34
C ASP A 123 14.11 13.16 26.09
N LYS A 124 14.16 13.13 27.41
CA LYS A 124 13.02 12.95 28.32
C LYS A 124 12.05 14.14 28.34
N ARG A 125 12.24 15.15 27.48
CA ARG A 125 11.58 16.47 27.60
C ARG A 125 10.94 17.00 26.33
N THR A 126 10.90 16.24 25.22
CA THR A 126 10.15 16.69 24.05
C THR A 126 8.67 16.44 24.28
N GLU A 127 8.05 17.31 25.08
CA GLU A 127 6.60 17.38 25.19
C GLU A 127 6.07 17.86 23.84
N VAL A 128 5.40 16.97 23.11
CA VAL A 128 4.65 17.36 21.91
C VAL A 128 3.31 17.88 22.41
N PRO A 129 3.01 19.18 22.28
CA PRO A 129 1.76 19.73 22.78
C PRO A 129 0.58 19.19 21.95
N ASN A 130 -0.59 19.08 22.57
CA ASN A 130 -1.85 18.75 21.87
C ASN A 130 -1.79 17.40 21.12
N VAL A 131 -1.26 16.37 21.77
CA VAL A 131 -1.27 15.00 21.24
C VAL A 131 -1.98 14.04 22.18
N LEU A 132 -2.48 12.95 21.62
CA LEU A 132 -3.02 11.81 22.34
C LEU A 132 -2.17 10.57 22.03
N LEU A 133 -2.09 9.67 22.99
CA LEU A 133 -1.49 8.36 22.78
C LEU A 133 -2.54 7.40 22.23
N ALA A 134 -2.24 6.75 21.11
CA ALA A 134 -2.99 5.64 20.56
C ALA A 134 -2.10 4.39 20.44
N HIS A 135 -2.75 3.23 20.27
CA HIS A 135 -2.08 1.96 20.02
C HIS A 135 -2.41 1.48 18.61
N MET A 136 -1.38 1.04 17.87
CA MET A 136 -1.59 0.47 16.55
C MET A 136 -2.00 -1.00 16.66
N GLU A 137 -3.30 -1.26 16.55
CA GLU A 137 -3.86 -2.60 16.50
C GLU A 137 -3.46 -3.31 15.20
N LEU A 138 -3.43 -4.64 15.24
CA LEU A 138 -3.14 -5.50 14.07
C LEU A 138 -1.69 -5.41 13.55
N VAL A 139 -0.81 -4.79 14.32
CA VAL A 139 0.63 -4.66 14.05
C VAL A 139 1.42 -5.45 15.10
N PRO A 140 2.51 -6.17 14.73
CA PRO A 140 3.36 -6.85 15.70
C PRO A 140 3.82 -5.92 16.82
N GLY A 141 3.68 -6.37 18.07
CA GLY A 141 4.07 -5.59 19.25
C GLY A 141 3.10 -4.47 19.66
N MET A 142 2.05 -4.19 18.85
CA MET A 142 1.08 -3.11 19.08
C MET A 142 1.76 -1.76 19.42
N PRO A 143 2.59 -1.25 18.51
CA PRO A 143 3.40 -0.08 18.78
C PRO A 143 2.53 1.13 19.11
N LYS A 144 3.07 2.00 19.95
CA LYS A 144 2.46 3.26 20.35
C LYS A 144 2.59 4.28 19.23
N ILE A 145 1.54 5.06 19.00
CA ILE A 145 1.58 6.18 18.04
C ILE A 145 0.96 7.42 18.69
N LEU A 146 1.61 8.56 18.50
CA LEU A 146 1.08 9.86 18.87
C LEU A 146 0.20 10.37 17.74
N VAL A 147 -1.00 10.81 18.10
CA VAL A 147 -1.99 11.38 17.17
C VAL A 147 -2.37 12.78 17.64
N SER A 148 -2.83 13.63 16.72
CA SER A 148 -3.23 14.99 17.08
C SER A 148 -4.47 14.99 17.97
N SER A 149 -4.45 15.79 19.04
CA SER A 149 -5.63 16.00 19.89
C SER A 149 -6.71 16.84 19.21
N SER A 150 -6.38 17.55 18.12
CA SER A 150 -7.38 18.24 17.29
C SER A 150 -8.29 17.27 16.54
N ARG A 151 -7.94 15.98 16.51
CA ARG A 151 -8.70 14.91 15.85
C ARG A 151 -8.98 15.23 14.38
N ASP A 152 -7.93 15.59 13.64
CA ASP A 152 -7.99 15.52 12.18
C ASP A 152 -8.41 14.10 11.73
N TRP A 153 -8.80 13.95 10.47
CA TRP A 153 -9.37 12.69 10.00
C TRP A 153 -8.44 11.49 10.23
N VAL A 154 -7.14 11.64 9.97
CA VAL A 154 -6.17 10.56 10.16
C VAL A 154 -6.02 10.25 11.64
N SER A 155 -5.78 11.28 12.46
CA SER A 155 -5.61 11.14 13.90
C SER A 155 -6.83 10.55 14.59
N ASN A 156 -8.04 11.03 14.25
CA ASN A 156 -9.29 10.53 14.81
C ASN A 156 -9.52 9.06 14.44
N TYR A 157 -9.29 8.71 13.17
CA TYR A 157 -9.50 7.35 12.71
C TYR A 157 -8.54 6.37 13.37
N ILE A 158 -7.26 6.72 13.51
CA ILE A 158 -6.27 5.90 14.23
C ILE A 158 -6.64 5.78 15.70
N TYR A 159 -7.07 6.86 16.34
CA TYR A 159 -7.46 6.83 17.75
C TYR A 159 -8.66 5.90 18.00
N GLU A 160 -9.64 5.89 17.10
CA GLU A 160 -10.85 5.08 17.24
C GLU A 160 -10.70 3.62 16.79
N ASN A 161 -9.88 3.36 15.77
CA ASN A 161 -9.79 2.05 15.10
C ASN A 161 -8.44 1.36 15.28
N GLY A 162 -7.46 2.04 15.88
CA GLY A 162 -6.12 1.52 16.09
C GLY A 162 -5.30 1.35 14.80
N HIS A 163 -5.74 1.87 13.65
CA HIS A 163 -4.98 1.75 12.40
C HIS A 163 -5.39 2.81 11.39
N TRP A 164 -4.60 3.01 10.35
CA TRP A 164 -4.93 3.77 9.14
C TRP A 164 -4.58 2.91 7.92
N GLU A 165 -5.49 2.82 6.94
CA GLU A 165 -5.26 2.09 5.68
C GLU A 165 -4.60 0.72 5.84
N ASN A 166 -5.03 -0.06 6.84
CA ASN A 166 -4.40 -1.33 7.20
C ASN A 166 -4.35 -2.34 6.03
N GLY A 167 -5.31 -2.26 5.09
CA GLY A 167 -5.27 -3.05 3.87
C GLY A 167 -4.03 -2.78 3.01
N ASP A 168 -3.57 -1.54 2.96
CA ASP A 168 -2.43 -1.10 2.15
C ASP A 168 -1.11 -1.36 2.87
N VAL A 169 -1.05 -1.10 4.18
CA VAL A 169 0.08 -1.51 5.03
C VAL A 169 0.35 -3.01 4.91
N ARG A 170 -0.70 -3.84 4.93
CA ARG A 170 -0.56 -5.30 4.73
C ARG A 170 -0.04 -5.67 3.35
N GLN A 171 -0.43 -4.94 2.29
CA GLN A 171 0.07 -5.17 0.94
C GLN A 171 1.55 -4.80 0.82
N VAL A 172 1.98 -3.69 1.43
CA VAL A 172 3.40 -3.28 1.50
C VAL A 172 4.22 -4.36 2.21
N VAL A 173 3.83 -4.75 3.43
CA VAL A 173 4.51 -5.79 4.21
C VAL A 173 4.55 -7.12 3.45
N TRP A 174 3.46 -7.50 2.78
CA TRP A 174 3.42 -8.71 1.95
C TRP A 174 4.45 -8.61 0.81
N ALA A 175 4.48 -7.50 0.07
CA ALA A 175 5.41 -7.32 -1.04
C ALA A 175 6.88 -7.36 -0.59
N MET A 176 7.20 -6.74 0.55
CA MET A 176 8.54 -6.77 1.13
C MET A 176 8.96 -8.18 1.53
N ASN A 177 8.07 -8.94 2.17
CA ASN A 177 8.31 -10.34 2.49
C ASN A 177 8.51 -11.21 1.23
N GLN A 178 7.71 -11.00 0.19
CA GLN A 178 7.88 -11.70 -1.09
C GLN A 178 9.24 -11.39 -1.73
N HIS A 179 9.70 -10.14 -1.64
CA HIS A 179 11.03 -9.76 -2.13
C HIS A 179 12.14 -10.50 -1.37
N MET A 180 12.09 -10.57 -0.04
CA MET A 180 13.08 -11.31 0.76
C MET A 180 13.06 -12.81 0.49
N GLN A 181 11.89 -13.41 0.27
CA GLN A 181 11.78 -14.84 -0.07
C GLN A 181 12.44 -15.16 -1.42
N ARG A 182 12.29 -14.25 -2.41
CA ARG A 182 12.89 -14.41 -3.74
C ARG A 182 14.38 -14.06 -3.76
N ASN A 183 14.83 -13.22 -2.84
CA ASN A 183 16.20 -12.74 -2.75
C ASN A 183 16.75 -12.97 -1.34
N PRO A 184 17.07 -14.22 -0.95
CA PRO A 184 17.59 -14.50 0.38
C PRO A 184 18.83 -13.65 0.70
N GLY A 185 18.83 -13.02 1.87
CA GLY A 185 19.89 -12.11 2.29
C GLY A 185 19.69 -10.64 1.87
N SER A 186 18.70 -10.34 1.03
CA SER A 186 18.34 -8.94 0.75
C SER A 186 17.74 -8.26 1.99
N LYS A 187 17.97 -6.95 2.09
CA LYS A 187 17.45 -6.09 3.17
C LYS A 187 16.64 -4.97 2.53
N PRO A 188 15.38 -5.22 2.12
CA PRO A 188 14.60 -4.19 1.45
C PRO A 188 14.38 -2.99 2.37
N VAL A 189 14.33 -1.81 1.77
CA VAL A 189 14.04 -0.55 2.44
C VAL A 189 12.70 -0.04 1.90
N PHE A 190 11.80 0.33 2.82
CA PHE A 190 10.57 1.03 2.48
C PHE A 190 10.84 2.54 2.50
N VAL A 191 10.35 3.25 1.48
CA VAL A 191 10.45 4.70 1.40
C VAL A 191 9.05 5.27 1.59
N ASP A 192 8.85 5.99 2.69
CA ASP A 192 7.56 6.59 3.08
C ASP A 192 7.59 8.09 2.78
N VAL A 193 6.94 8.49 1.68
CA VAL A 193 6.90 9.90 1.23
C VAL A 193 5.61 10.54 1.71
N GLY A 194 5.73 11.61 2.51
CA GLY A 194 4.57 12.17 3.21
C GLY A 194 4.20 11.28 4.40
N ALA A 195 5.19 10.89 5.19
CA ALA A 195 5.05 9.95 6.30
C ALA A 195 4.02 10.41 7.34
N ASN A 196 3.68 11.70 7.36
CA ASN A 196 2.67 12.30 8.24
C ASN A 196 2.99 11.93 9.70
N ILE A 197 2.03 11.46 10.48
CA ILE A 197 2.26 10.99 11.87
C ILE A 197 2.88 9.58 11.96
N GLY A 198 3.26 8.97 10.83
CA GLY A 198 3.92 7.66 10.77
C GLY A 198 2.99 6.47 10.62
N SER A 199 1.79 6.66 10.05
CA SER A 199 0.79 5.59 9.92
C SER A 199 1.24 4.40 9.07
N PHE A 200 2.18 4.60 8.13
CA PHE A 200 2.84 3.52 7.38
C PHE A 200 4.24 3.22 7.94
N THR A 201 5.01 4.26 8.28
CA THR A 201 6.35 4.15 8.85
C THR A 201 6.41 3.20 10.05
N ILE A 202 5.59 3.43 11.08
CA ILE A 202 5.61 2.65 12.33
C ILE A 202 5.28 1.17 12.09
N PRO A 203 4.17 0.79 11.42
CA PRO A 203 3.84 -0.61 11.25
C PRO A 203 4.81 -1.34 10.32
N VAL A 204 5.34 -0.70 9.28
CA VAL A 204 6.35 -1.33 8.41
C VAL A 204 7.65 -1.59 9.19
N ALA A 205 8.08 -0.63 10.02
CA ALA A 205 9.23 -0.81 10.90
C ALA A 205 9.00 -1.91 11.96
N ALA A 206 7.79 -2.01 12.52
CA ALA A 206 7.41 -3.04 13.49
C ALA A 206 7.39 -4.46 12.88
N HIS A 207 7.25 -4.59 11.57
CA HIS A 207 7.45 -5.86 10.85
C HIS A 207 8.94 -6.19 10.59
N GLY A 208 9.86 -5.39 11.12
CA GLY A 208 11.30 -5.63 11.05
C GLY A 208 12.00 -5.02 9.83
N PHE A 209 11.29 -4.26 9.00
CA PHE A 209 11.87 -3.62 7.82
C PHE A 209 12.52 -2.28 8.14
N ARG A 210 13.48 -1.86 7.32
CA ARG A 210 14.04 -0.51 7.37
C ARG A 210 13.13 0.46 6.63
N VAL A 211 12.95 1.66 7.19
CA VAL A 211 12.13 2.72 6.62
C VAL A 211 12.95 4.00 6.49
N ILE A 212 12.86 4.64 5.34
CA ILE A 212 13.29 6.02 5.13
C ILE A 212 12.02 6.85 4.98
N ALA A 213 11.73 7.71 5.95
CA ALA A 213 10.52 8.51 6.03
C ALA A 213 10.82 9.97 5.69
N PHE A 214 9.97 10.59 4.87
CA PHE A 214 10.04 12.00 4.51
C PHE A 214 8.75 12.68 4.97
N GLU A 215 8.85 13.71 5.80
CA GLU A 215 7.69 14.48 6.26
C GLU A 215 8.03 15.96 6.33
N ALA A 216 7.22 16.81 5.70
CA ALA A 216 7.46 18.24 5.60
C ALA A 216 6.89 19.04 6.78
N TRP A 217 5.82 18.56 7.42
CA TRP A 217 5.12 19.32 8.46
C TRP A 217 5.74 19.06 9.84
N SER A 218 6.23 20.12 10.48
CA SER A 218 6.92 20.07 11.78
C SER A 218 6.14 19.37 12.91
N LEU A 219 4.83 19.59 13.03
CA LEU A 219 3.98 18.91 14.01
C LEU A 219 3.90 17.39 13.74
N ASN A 220 3.76 16.98 12.49
CA ASN A 220 3.78 15.56 12.11
C ASN A 220 5.14 14.93 12.38
N GLN A 221 6.24 15.64 12.07
CA GLN A 221 7.60 15.21 12.42
C GLN A 221 7.75 15.00 13.92
N GLN A 222 7.24 15.91 14.75
CA GLN A 222 7.28 15.79 16.21
C GLN A 222 6.47 14.60 16.71
N MET A 223 5.26 14.37 16.17
CA MET A 223 4.45 13.20 16.51
C MET A 223 5.11 11.89 16.10
N LEU A 224 5.67 11.82 14.88
CA LEU A 224 6.39 10.64 14.40
C LEU A 224 7.65 10.39 15.23
N HIS A 225 8.45 11.43 15.51
CA HIS A 225 9.62 11.34 16.38
C HIS A 225 9.24 10.86 17.79
N GLY A 226 8.22 11.47 18.40
CA GLY A 226 7.73 11.07 19.72
C GLY A 226 7.20 9.64 19.73
N SER A 227 6.54 9.21 18.66
CA SER A 227 6.11 7.81 18.49
C SER A 227 7.32 6.87 18.44
N LEU A 228 8.36 7.20 17.69
CA LEU A 228 9.60 6.41 17.66
C LEU A 228 10.26 6.33 19.04
N CYS A 229 10.27 7.43 19.80
CA CYS A 229 10.80 7.42 21.17
C CYS A 229 10.00 6.57 22.16
N MET A 230 8.70 6.36 21.90
CA MET A 230 7.87 5.45 22.69
C MET A 230 8.05 3.97 22.30
N ASN A 231 8.73 3.70 21.20
CA ASN A 231 9.02 2.36 20.67
C ASN A 231 10.53 2.28 20.32
N PRO A 232 11.43 2.29 21.33
CA PRO A 232 12.87 2.41 21.12
C PRO A 232 13.45 1.29 20.24
N GLU A 233 12.81 0.13 20.14
CA GLU A 233 13.19 -0.95 19.23
C GLU A 233 12.99 -0.61 17.75
N LEU A 234 12.24 0.45 17.42
CA LEU A 234 11.96 0.89 16.05
C LEU A 234 12.90 2.00 15.58
N THR A 235 13.53 2.75 16.49
CA THR A 235 14.39 3.90 16.15
C THR A 235 15.55 3.50 15.24
N GLU A 236 16.15 2.33 15.46
CA GLU A 236 17.23 1.80 14.62
C GLU A 236 16.78 1.42 13.19
N ARG A 237 15.48 1.27 12.97
CA ARG A 237 14.91 0.88 11.68
C ARG A 237 14.41 2.07 10.87
N VAL A 238 14.19 3.22 11.49
CA VAL A 238 13.58 4.38 10.84
C VAL A 238 14.57 5.53 10.74
N THR A 239 14.74 6.05 9.53
CA THR A 239 15.47 7.30 9.28
C THR A 239 14.47 8.35 8.83
N LEU A 240 14.29 9.41 9.61
CA LEU A 240 13.33 10.48 9.32
C LEU A 240 14.03 11.69 8.71
N PHE A 241 13.56 12.15 7.57
CA PHE A 241 14.00 13.37 6.89
C PHE A 241 12.91 14.44 7.00
N PRO A 242 13.21 15.61 7.61
CA PRO A 242 12.23 16.66 7.84
C PRO A 242 12.00 17.54 6.59
N LEU A 243 11.71 16.92 5.45
CA LEU A 243 11.60 17.60 4.16
C LEU A 243 10.51 17.00 3.27
N GLY A 244 9.96 17.82 2.38
CA GLY A 244 9.04 17.41 1.32
C GLY A 244 9.80 17.12 0.02
N LEU A 245 9.33 16.13 -0.73
CA LEU A 245 9.85 15.81 -2.07
C LEU A 245 8.97 16.49 -3.13
N SER A 246 9.59 17.04 -4.18
CA SER A 246 8.95 17.76 -5.29
C SER A 246 9.44 17.27 -6.65
#